data_AF-A0A3N1ARH9-F1
#
_entry.id   AF-A0A3N1ARH9-F1
#
_cell.length_a   1.000
_cell.length_b   1.000
_cell.length_c   1.000
_cell.angle_alpha   90.00
_cell.angle_beta   90.00
_cell.angle_gamma   90.00
#
_symmetry.space_group_name_H-M   'P 1'
#
loop_
_entity.id
_entity.type
_entity.pdbx_description
1 polymer ?
#
loop_
_entity_poly.entity_id
_entity_poly.type
_entity_poly.pdbx_seq_one_letter_code
_entity_poly.pdbx_strand_id
1 'polypeptide(L)'
;MAYYLAPSLRVLRSEIDARWPDRDRRSDGWIGDAAHAARTSDHNPNARGSVDAIDVDRDGIDVPALLAAFQAHPAAQYWIFDRQIANRATGWSCRPYTGSNPHTGHVHLSIRQSAAAEQDTTGWGLLPGSVGPVPPAPAPPGPPPVPAQPPRRRRARMVID
;
A
#
# COMPACT_ATOMS: atom_id res chain seq x y z
N MET A 1 -4.06 20.07 -6.87
CA MET A 1 -3.96 19.34 -5.59
C MET A 1 -2.73 18.46 -5.63
N ALA A 2 -1.97 18.39 -4.54
CA ALA A 2 -0.92 17.39 -4.37
C ALA A 2 -1.56 16.03 -4.01
N TYR A 3 -0.96 14.94 -4.48
CA TYR A 3 -1.37 13.59 -4.10
C TYR A 3 -0.79 13.22 -2.73
N TYR A 4 -1.42 12.29 -2.02
CA TYR A 4 -0.99 11.87 -0.68
C TYR A 4 -1.16 10.38 -0.47
N LEU A 5 -0.32 9.79 0.37
CA LEU A 5 -0.50 8.41 0.84
C LEU A 5 -1.68 8.36 1.81
N ALA A 6 -2.57 7.40 1.64
CA ALA A 6 -3.69 7.17 2.54
C ALA A 6 -3.25 7.21 4.03
N PRO A 7 -3.96 7.95 4.90
CA PRO A 7 -3.65 8.02 6.33
C PRO A 7 -3.42 6.65 7.01
N SER A 8 -4.24 5.65 6.68
CA SER A 8 -4.06 4.27 7.16
C SER A 8 -2.69 3.69 6.81
N LEU A 9 -2.22 3.89 5.57
CA LEU A 9 -0.90 3.43 5.13
C LEU A 9 0.26 4.24 5.72
N ARG A 10 0.02 5.50 6.10
CA ARG A 10 1.01 6.29 6.87
C ARG A 10 1.20 5.74 8.28
N VAL A 11 0.12 5.27 8.92
CA VAL A 11 0.20 4.56 10.21
C VAL A 11 0.99 3.26 10.04
N LEU A 12 0.67 2.44 9.02
CA LEU A 12 1.40 1.21 8.75
C LEU A 12 2.90 1.45 8.58
N ARG A 13 3.28 2.42 7.73
CA ARG A 13 4.69 2.78 7.52
C ARG A 13 5.37 3.17 8.82
N SER A 14 4.71 3.97 9.65
CA SER A 14 5.25 4.42 10.93
C SER A 14 5.48 3.25 11.89
N GLU A 15 4.56 2.27 11.94
CA GLU A 15 4.75 1.08 12.77
C GLU A 15 5.87 0.16 12.25
N ILE A 16 6.00 0.02 10.92
CA ILE A 16 7.10 -0.72 10.29
C ILE A 16 8.45 -0.08 10.65
N ASP A 17 8.56 1.25 10.49
CA ASP A 17 9.78 1.99 10.80
C ASP A 17 10.12 1.97 12.29
N ALA A 18 9.12 1.96 13.17
CA ALA A 18 9.33 1.84 14.61
C ALA A 18 9.74 0.43 15.03
N ARG A 19 9.17 -0.61 14.40
CA ARG A 19 9.48 -2.01 14.72
C ARG A 19 10.85 -2.44 14.19
N TRP A 20 11.22 -1.95 13.00
CA TRP A 20 12.46 -2.29 12.32
C TRP A 20 13.19 -1.00 11.89
N PRO A 21 13.82 -0.27 12.83
CA PRO A 21 14.43 1.02 12.54
C PRO A 21 15.55 0.94 11.49
N ASP A 22 16.34 -0.14 11.52
CA ASP A 22 17.51 -0.35 10.66
C ASP A 22 17.20 -1.06 9.32
N ARG A 23 15.91 -1.22 8.97
CA ARG A 23 15.51 -1.86 7.71
C ARG A 23 16.03 -1.09 6.49
N ASP A 24 16.23 -1.82 5.40
CA ASP A 24 16.44 -1.20 4.10
C ASP A 24 15.15 -0.49 3.65
N ARG A 25 15.32 0.57 2.87
CA ARG A 25 14.24 1.42 2.32
C ARG A 25 14.44 1.67 0.82
N ARG A 26 15.46 1.07 0.20
CA ARG A 26 15.84 1.33 -1.20
C ARG A 26 14.72 1.00 -2.18
N SER A 27 13.89 0.01 -1.90
CA SER A 27 12.72 -0.33 -2.70
C SER A 27 11.37 0.08 -2.08
N ASP A 28 11.37 0.93 -1.05
CA ASP A 28 10.13 1.54 -0.56
C ASP A 28 9.51 2.43 -1.65
N GLY A 29 8.20 2.35 -1.79
CA GLY A 29 7.45 3.09 -2.79
C GLY A 29 6.03 3.38 -2.32
N TRP A 30 5.40 4.40 -2.89
CA TRP A 30 3.96 4.59 -2.69
C TRP A 30 3.29 5.25 -3.87
N ILE A 31 3.91 6.25 -4.49
CA ILE A 31 3.38 6.88 -5.68
C ILE A 31 4.04 6.32 -6.94
N GLY A 32 3.23 5.91 -7.91
CA GLY A 32 3.73 5.50 -9.22
C GLY A 32 4.37 6.68 -9.95
N ASP A 33 5.42 6.42 -10.73
CA ASP A 33 5.96 7.42 -11.64
C ASP A 33 4.97 7.73 -12.79
N ALA A 34 5.29 8.74 -13.60
CA ALA A 34 4.44 9.15 -14.72
C ALA A 34 4.24 8.05 -15.79
N ALA A 35 5.16 7.09 -15.90
CA ALA A 35 5.02 5.95 -16.81
C ALA A 35 4.10 4.86 -16.24
N HIS A 36 4.07 4.71 -14.92
CA HIS A 36 3.16 3.82 -14.17
C HIS A 36 1.72 4.37 -14.09
N ALA A 37 1.57 5.69 -14.17
CA ALA A 37 0.27 6.39 -14.18
C ALA A 37 -0.64 6.01 -15.36
N ALA A 38 -0.09 5.46 -16.45
CA ALA A 38 -0.84 5.02 -17.62
C ALA A 38 -1.62 3.70 -17.39
N ARG A 39 -1.38 3.00 -16.27
CA ARG A 39 -2.00 1.70 -15.94
C ARG A 39 -3.05 1.86 -14.84
N THR A 40 -3.93 0.87 -14.68
CA THR A 40 -4.76 0.78 -13.47
C THR A 40 -3.89 0.18 -12.35
N SER A 41 -3.58 0.97 -11.33
CA SER A 41 -2.77 0.55 -10.18
C SER A 41 -3.18 1.35 -8.94
N ASP A 42 -3.13 0.73 -7.77
CA ASP A 42 -3.42 1.40 -6.49
C ASP A 42 -2.33 2.38 -6.05
N HIS A 43 -1.15 2.34 -6.71
CA HIS A 43 -0.13 3.39 -6.64
C HIS A 43 -0.51 4.67 -7.39
N ASN A 44 -1.59 4.62 -8.20
CA ASN A 44 -2.08 5.80 -8.89
C ASN A 44 -3.12 6.51 -8.01
N PRO A 45 -2.98 7.83 -7.83
CA PRO A 45 -3.93 8.59 -7.02
C PRO A 45 -5.36 8.44 -7.52
N ASN A 46 -6.27 8.20 -6.60
CA ASN A 46 -7.70 8.13 -6.89
C ASN A 46 -8.32 9.54 -6.96
N ALA A 47 -9.63 9.63 -7.20
CA ALA A 47 -10.33 10.92 -7.38
C ALA A 47 -10.30 11.84 -6.14
N ARG A 48 -9.97 11.32 -4.95
CA ARG A 48 -9.78 12.08 -3.72
C ARG A 48 -8.34 12.59 -3.54
N GLY A 49 -7.42 12.15 -4.41
CA GLY A 49 -5.99 12.42 -4.30
C GLY A 49 -5.23 11.44 -3.40
N SER A 50 -5.92 10.42 -2.87
CA SER A 50 -5.32 9.36 -2.06
C SER A 50 -4.65 8.31 -2.95
N VAL A 51 -3.51 7.82 -2.49
CA VAL A 51 -2.83 6.64 -3.02
C VAL A 51 -2.99 5.51 -2.01
N ASP A 52 -3.51 4.38 -2.49
CA ASP A 52 -4.07 3.32 -1.67
C ASP A 52 -3.17 2.06 -1.64
N ALA A 53 -1.92 2.19 -2.09
CA ALA A 53 -0.88 1.18 -1.98
C ALA A 53 0.46 1.71 -1.49
N ILE A 54 1.22 0.83 -0.85
CA ILE A 54 2.61 1.04 -0.41
C ILE A 54 3.44 -0.19 -0.77
N ASP A 55 4.66 0.04 -1.24
CA ASP A 55 5.70 -0.97 -1.37
C ASP A 55 6.67 -0.80 -0.20
N VAL A 56 7.01 -1.92 0.45
CA VAL A 56 7.91 -1.96 1.61
C VAL A 56 9.07 -2.88 1.27
N ASP A 57 10.29 -2.38 1.34
CA ASP A 57 11.49 -3.18 1.15
C ASP A 57 11.51 -4.37 2.12
N ARG A 58 11.87 -5.55 1.62
CA ARG A 58 11.84 -6.79 2.41
C ARG A 58 13.04 -6.92 3.33
N ASP A 59 14.16 -6.27 3.03
CA ASP A 59 15.43 -6.55 3.68
C ASP A 59 15.50 -5.81 5.03
N GLY A 60 15.67 -6.56 6.12
CA GLY A 60 15.69 -6.03 7.49
C GLY A 60 14.32 -5.97 8.18
N ILE A 61 13.27 -6.59 7.61
CA ILE A 61 11.97 -6.79 8.26
C ILE A 61 11.59 -8.28 8.39
N ASP A 62 10.66 -8.57 9.29
CA ASP A 62 9.98 -9.87 9.34
C ASP A 62 8.69 -9.80 8.49
N VAL A 63 8.81 -10.25 7.24
CA VAL A 63 7.69 -10.24 6.27
C VAL A 63 6.48 -11.05 6.75
N PRO A 64 6.61 -12.27 7.30
CA PRO A 64 5.50 -12.97 7.94
C PRO A 64 4.76 -12.13 8.99
N ALA A 65 5.48 -11.44 9.89
CA ALA A 65 4.85 -10.58 10.88
C ALA A 65 4.12 -9.37 10.26
N LEU A 66 4.71 -8.74 9.22
CA LEU A 66 4.07 -7.69 8.44
C LEU A 66 2.76 -8.17 7.81
N LEU A 67 2.79 -9.32 7.12
CA LEU A 67 1.61 -9.86 6.47
C LEU A 67 0.53 -10.28 7.47
N ALA A 68 0.89 -10.85 8.62
CA ALA A 68 -0.09 -11.20 9.65
C ALA A 68 -0.82 -9.97 10.19
N ALA A 69 -0.09 -8.89 10.52
CA ALA A 69 -0.67 -7.63 10.96
C ALA A 69 -1.55 -7.00 9.88
N PHE A 70 -1.06 -6.96 8.63
CA PHE A 70 -1.80 -6.45 7.48
C PHE A 70 -3.12 -7.20 7.28
N GLN A 71 -3.10 -8.53 7.28
CA GLN A 71 -4.28 -9.36 7.05
C GLN A 71 -5.36 -9.22 8.12
N ALA A 72 -4.98 -8.89 9.36
CA ALA A 72 -5.89 -8.68 10.47
C ALA A 72 -6.64 -7.33 10.36
N HIS A 73 -6.04 -6.31 9.74
CA HIS A 73 -6.62 -4.97 9.70
C HIS A 73 -7.83 -4.88 8.76
N PRO A 74 -8.93 -4.19 9.13
CA PRO A 74 -10.15 -4.09 8.31
C PRO A 74 -9.98 -3.30 7.01
N ALA A 75 -8.98 -2.42 6.94
CA ALA A 75 -8.66 -1.66 5.72
C ALA A 75 -7.94 -2.48 4.65
N ALA A 76 -7.32 -3.61 5.00
CA ALA A 76 -6.51 -4.41 4.07
C ALA A 76 -7.35 -5.03 2.93
N GLN A 77 -6.83 -5.00 1.70
CA GLN A 77 -7.48 -5.59 0.52
C GLN A 77 -6.67 -6.75 -0.05
N TYR A 78 -5.42 -6.52 -0.46
CA TYR A 78 -4.54 -7.57 -1.01
C TYR A 78 -3.06 -7.23 -0.79
N TRP A 79 -2.21 -8.26 -0.90
CA TRP A 79 -0.76 -8.11 -0.94
C TRP A 79 -0.16 -8.92 -2.09
N ILE A 80 1.00 -8.48 -2.59
CA ILE A 80 1.82 -9.22 -3.55
C ILE A 80 3.25 -9.29 -3.00
N PHE A 81 3.80 -10.50 -2.93
CA PHE A 81 5.17 -10.73 -2.50
C PHE A 81 5.68 -12.05 -3.07
N ASP A 82 6.92 -12.06 -3.54
CA ASP A 82 7.62 -13.26 -4.00
C ASP A 82 6.80 -14.10 -4.99
N ARG A 83 6.28 -13.43 -6.04
CA ARG A 83 5.43 -14.03 -7.09
C ARG A 83 4.15 -14.67 -6.54
N GLN A 84 3.69 -14.26 -5.37
CA GLN A 84 2.41 -14.67 -4.80
C GLN A 84 1.50 -13.47 -4.58
N ILE A 85 0.20 -13.69 -4.76
CA ILE A 85 -0.85 -12.73 -4.42
C ILE A 85 -1.85 -13.39 -3.48
N ALA A 86 -2.28 -12.66 -2.46
CA ALA A 86 -3.42 -13.06 -1.64
C ALA A 86 -4.30 -11.85 -1.34
N ASN A 87 -5.60 -12.09 -1.20
CA ASN A 87 -6.58 -11.04 -0.98
C ASN A 87 -7.61 -11.42 0.09
N ARG A 88 -8.23 -10.39 0.68
CA ARG A 88 -9.22 -10.54 1.75
C ARG A 88 -10.45 -11.33 1.31
N ALA A 89 -10.92 -11.15 0.07
CA ALA A 89 -12.13 -11.79 -0.43
C ALA A 89 -11.98 -13.32 -0.55
N THR A 90 -10.75 -13.82 -0.70
CA THR A 90 -10.43 -15.25 -0.72
C THR A 90 -9.89 -15.78 0.61
N GLY A 91 -10.08 -15.03 1.70
CA GLY A 91 -9.56 -15.42 3.01
C GLY A 91 -8.04 -15.57 3.04
N TRP A 92 -7.32 -14.75 2.27
CA TRP A 92 -5.84 -14.75 2.20
C TRP A 92 -5.20 -16.02 1.62
N SER A 93 -5.96 -16.82 0.89
CA SER A 93 -5.41 -17.92 0.10
C SER A 93 -4.37 -17.43 -0.92
N CYS A 94 -3.12 -17.90 -0.81
CA CYS A 94 -2.05 -17.56 -1.75
C CYS A 94 -2.28 -18.17 -3.13
N ARG A 95 -2.02 -17.38 -4.19
CA ARG A 95 -2.07 -17.80 -5.59
C ARG A 95 -0.82 -17.31 -6.33
N PRO A 96 -0.39 -17.97 -7.41
CA PRO A 96 0.67 -17.45 -8.25
C PRO A 96 0.33 -16.07 -8.80
N TYR A 97 1.29 -15.15 -8.74
CA TYR A 97 1.23 -13.83 -9.36
C TYR A 97 2.08 -13.82 -10.63
N THR A 98 1.46 -13.43 -11.75
CA THR A 98 2.05 -13.48 -13.10
C THR A 98 2.34 -12.09 -13.66
N GLY A 99 2.18 -11.03 -12.87
CA GLY A 99 2.48 -9.67 -13.31
C GLY A 99 3.98 -9.44 -13.59
N SER A 100 4.27 -8.42 -14.38
CA SER A 100 5.62 -8.13 -14.88
C SER A 100 6.66 -7.83 -13.79
N ASN A 101 6.27 -7.14 -12.72
CA ASN A 101 7.10 -6.98 -11.53
C ASN A 101 6.85 -8.19 -10.60
N PRO A 102 7.83 -9.07 -10.34
CA PRO A 102 7.61 -10.26 -9.53
C PRO A 102 7.56 -10.01 -8.01
N HIS A 103 7.79 -8.78 -7.54
CA HIS A 103 7.75 -8.40 -6.12
C HIS A 103 8.71 -9.24 -5.25
N THR A 104 9.92 -9.50 -5.75
CA THR A 104 10.94 -10.30 -5.04
C THR A 104 11.82 -9.47 -4.11
N GLY A 105 11.83 -8.14 -4.27
CA GLY A 105 12.59 -7.19 -3.45
C GLY A 105 11.76 -6.39 -2.44
N HIS A 106 10.45 -6.29 -2.64
CA HIS A 106 9.53 -5.55 -1.78
C HIS A 106 8.20 -6.28 -1.63
N VAL A 107 7.50 -5.99 -0.53
CA VAL A 107 6.12 -6.40 -0.28
C VAL A 107 5.20 -5.27 -0.75
N HIS A 108 4.32 -5.56 -1.71
CA HIS A 108 3.27 -4.64 -2.11
C HIS A 108 2.01 -4.86 -1.26
N LEU A 109 1.47 -3.79 -0.69
CA LEU A 109 0.32 -3.80 0.20
C LEU A 109 -0.73 -2.79 -0.29
N SER A 110 -1.94 -3.26 -0.57
CA SER A 110 -3.06 -2.42 -1.04
C SER A 110 -4.25 -2.47 -0.07
N ILE A 111 -4.79 -1.28 0.24
CA ILE A 111 -6.00 -1.14 1.06
C ILE A 111 -7.27 -1.09 0.20
N ARG A 112 -8.42 -1.27 0.86
CA ARG A 112 -9.72 -1.14 0.21
C ARG A 112 -9.87 0.29 -0.32
N GLN A 113 -10.32 0.42 -1.57
CA GLN A 113 -10.52 1.71 -2.25
C GLN A 113 -11.77 2.47 -1.75
N SER A 114 -11.83 2.76 -0.45
CA SER A 114 -12.92 3.51 0.17
C SER A 114 -12.37 4.57 1.12
N ALA A 115 -13.06 5.70 1.23
CA ALA A 115 -12.66 6.76 2.14
C ALA A 115 -12.55 6.27 3.60
N ALA A 116 -13.42 5.34 4.02
CA ALA A 116 -13.34 4.77 5.37
C ALA A 116 -12.02 4.02 5.60
N ALA A 117 -11.58 3.19 4.63
CA ALA A 117 -10.33 2.46 4.75
C ALA A 117 -9.10 3.38 4.64
N GLU A 118 -9.15 4.41 3.81
CA GLU A 118 -8.09 5.42 3.73
C GLU A 118 -7.88 6.14 5.05
N GLN A 119 -8.98 6.51 5.72
CA GLN A 119 -8.98 7.32 6.94
C GLN A 119 -8.92 6.47 8.22
N ASP A 120 -8.89 5.15 8.14
CA ASP A 120 -8.76 4.27 9.30
C ASP A 120 -7.33 4.30 9.85
N THR A 121 -7.11 5.17 10.81
CA THR A 121 -5.82 5.35 11.50
C THR A 121 -5.68 4.46 12.73
N THR A 122 -6.52 3.43 12.88
CA THR A 122 -6.28 2.39 13.88
C THR A 122 -4.92 1.75 13.62
N GLY A 123 -4.17 1.43 14.68
CA GLY A 123 -2.88 0.78 14.52
C GLY A 123 -3.02 -0.59 13.85
N TRP A 124 -2.01 -0.95 13.07
CA TRP A 124 -2.01 -2.20 12.32
C TRP A 124 -1.69 -3.41 13.19
N GLY A 125 -1.30 -3.17 14.45
CA GLY A 125 -0.95 -4.22 15.41
C GLY A 125 0.48 -4.71 15.24
N LEU A 126 1.35 -3.96 14.55
CA LEU A 126 2.77 -4.29 14.46
C LEU A 126 3.53 -3.95 15.75
N LEU A 127 3.07 -2.95 16.51
CA LEU A 127 3.65 -2.61 17.81
C LEU A 127 2.78 -3.12 18.96
N PRO A 128 3.37 -3.50 20.11
CA PRO A 128 2.60 -3.82 21.31
C PRO A 128 1.73 -2.63 21.72
N GLY A 129 0.41 -2.86 21.89
CA GLY A 129 -0.53 -1.82 22.33
C GLY A 129 -1.13 -0.92 21.24
N SER A 130 -0.82 -1.14 19.96
CA SER A 130 -1.35 -0.40 18.80
C SER A 130 -2.86 -0.57 18.51
N VAL A 131 -3.67 -1.08 19.44
CA VAL A 131 -5.09 -1.42 19.20
C VAL A 131 -6.05 -0.21 19.19
N GLY A 132 -5.53 1.01 18.97
CA GLY A 132 -6.31 2.25 18.94
C GLY A 132 -5.84 3.22 17.85
N PRO A 133 -6.51 4.37 17.67
CA PRO A 133 -6.10 5.38 16.71
C PRO A 133 -4.67 5.84 17.00
N VAL A 134 -3.77 5.65 16.05
CA VAL A 134 -2.41 6.19 16.12
C VAL A 134 -2.51 7.68 15.74
N PRO A 135 -1.93 8.60 16.53
CA PRO A 135 -1.91 10.01 16.17
C PRO A 135 -1.32 10.16 14.75
N PRO A 136 -1.85 11.07 13.93
CA PRO A 136 -1.35 11.23 12.58
C PRO A 136 0.15 11.52 12.65
N ALA A 137 0.94 10.70 11.95
CA ALA A 137 2.34 11.05 11.69
C ALA A 137 2.40 12.48 11.12
N PRO A 138 3.48 13.24 11.34
CA PRO A 138 3.66 14.52 10.65
C PRO A 138 3.48 14.34 9.14
N ALA A 139 2.92 15.35 8.47
CA ALA A 139 2.78 15.33 7.02
C ALA A 139 4.18 15.12 6.41
N PRO A 140 4.37 14.15 5.50
CA PRO A 140 5.64 14.05 4.78
C PRO A 140 5.88 15.36 4.00
N PRO A 141 7.14 15.73 3.73
CA PRO A 141 7.42 16.79 2.76
C PRO A 141 6.67 16.48 1.45
N GLY A 142 6.09 17.51 0.86
CA GLY A 142 5.21 17.37 -0.30
C GLY A 142 5.86 16.54 -1.41
N PRO A 143 5.08 15.71 -2.13
CA PRO A 143 5.62 14.91 -3.22
C PRO A 143 6.25 15.82 -4.29
N PRO A 144 7.25 15.33 -5.04
CA PRO A 144 7.71 16.03 -6.23
C PRO A 144 6.51 16.30 -7.18
N PRO A 145 6.55 17.38 -7.98
CA PRO A 145 5.47 17.71 -8.89
C PRO A 145 5.23 16.56 -9.87
N VAL A 146 3.97 16.12 -9.97
CA VAL A 146 3.56 15.07 -10.90
C VAL A 146 3.16 15.69 -12.24
N PRO A 147 3.61 15.15 -13.40
CA PRO A 147 3.20 15.62 -14.72
C PRO A 147 1.68 15.48 -14.94
N ALA A 148 1.10 16.40 -15.71
CA ALA A 148 -0.32 16.42 -16.01
C ALA A 148 -0.79 15.12 -16.71
N GLN A 149 -1.87 14.51 -16.21
CA GLN A 149 -2.48 13.33 -16.82
C GLN A 149 -3.35 13.71 -18.04
N PRO A 150 -3.35 12.92 -19.13
CA PRO A 150 -4.27 13.09 -20.25
C PRO A 150 -5.71 12.68 -19.87
N PRO A 151 -6.74 13.18 -20.58
CA PRO A 151 -8.14 12.94 -20.25
C PRO A 151 -8.52 11.46 -20.34
N ARG A 152 -9.26 10.97 -19.33
CA ARG A 152 -9.71 9.57 -19.22
C ARG A 152 -10.66 9.20 -20.37
N ARG A 153 -10.33 8.16 -21.14
CA ARG A 153 -11.30 7.45 -21.99
C ARG A 153 -12.11 6.48 -21.12
N ARG A 154 -13.45 6.61 -21.12
CA ARG A 154 -14.35 5.64 -20.48
C ARG A 154 -14.29 4.31 -21.25
N ARG A 155 -13.76 3.22 -20.68
CA ARG A 155 -14.02 1.84 -21.13
C ARG A 155 -14.09 0.83 -19.97
N ALA A 156 -14.73 -0.29 -20.28
CA ALA A 156 -15.49 -1.19 -19.42
C ALA A 156 -14.70 -1.97 -18.35
N ARG A 157 -15.48 -2.41 -17.35
CA ARG A 157 -15.15 -3.29 -16.21
C ARG A 157 -14.25 -4.45 -16.64
N MET A 158 -13.01 -4.49 -16.15
CA MET A 158 -12.09 -5.62 -16.37
C MET A 158 -12.23 -6.61 -15.22
N VAL A 159 -12.65 -7.82 -15.59
CA VAL A 159 -12.65 -9.03 -14.75
C VAL A 159 -11.21 -9.48 -14.63
N ILE A 160 -10.83 -9.92 -13.43
CA ILE A 160 -9.51 -10.48 -13.14
C ILE A 160 -9.60 -11.96 -13.53
N ASP A 161 -8.94 -12.33 -14.63
CA ASP A 161 -8.59 -13.72 -14.97
C ASP A 161 -7.15 -14.00 -14.53
#